data_AF-A0A3P8NK07-F1
#
_entry.id   AF-A0A3P8NK07-F1
#
_cell.length_a   1.000
_cell.length_b   1.000
_cell.length_c   1.000
_cell.angle_alpha   90.00
_cell.angle_beta   90.00
_cell.angle_gamma   90.00
#
_symmetry.space_group_name_H-M   'P 1'
#
loop_
_entity.id
_entity.type
_entity.pdbx_description
1 polymer ?
#
loop_
_entity_poly.entity_id
_entity_poly.type
_entity_poly.pdbx_seq_one_letter_code
_entity_poly.pdbx_strand_id
1 'polypeptide(L)'
;MYRTKMRKKSCLCQNIYGLNCISICLAPAEFLSDKKSNSRCRHYQQLACCLGTLCIILVLGIIAVSVYHVTSIHEIDETELNQLKENQTTLNAVNRNLTKLNNKLNSDNEDLKRNQTKLTLQMNNLTQVITVLEKNVTNLTAENQNLRGKNEELEAEKKNLTDQIQNMTTSWNELNVSRAQWSIDAYCPKTNNNRMCVVCQTGWLPFQSGCYAINNPKASEQKTWKGAQDDCIGKISDLAVVNNETEKSYISDNSWDSSGNNGYWIGLRVKDGNWKWVDGRNLTKSAWIPGSPTDGQCAISVTNQGFKSVSCSEQNRWICKKKALTL
;
A
#
# COMPACT_ATOMS: atom_id res chain seq x y z
N MET A 1 -21.46 -58.09 102.73
CA MET A 1 -21.92 -59.48 102.82
C MET A 1 -20.82 -60.36 102.25
N TYR A 2 -20.23 -61.17 103.14
CA TYR A 2 -19.22 -62.23 102.98
C TYR A 2 -18.05 -62.02 101.98
N ARG A 3 -16.89 -61.52 102.44
CA ARG A 3 -15.77 -62.22 103.16
C ARG A 3 -14.85 -62.88 102.12
N THR A 4 -13.53 -62.68 102.07
CA THR A 4 -12.49 -62.32 103.05
C THR A 4 -11.15 -62.30 102.26
N LYS A 5 -10.04 -61.65 102.60
CA LYS A 5 -9.62 -60.66 103.60
C LYS A 5 -8.15 -60.35 103.28
N MET A 6 -7.77 -59.08 103.30
CA MET A 6 -6.41 -58.59 103.18
C MET A 6 -5.44 -59.24 104.20
N ARG A 7 -4.13 -59.20 103.91
CA ARG A 7 -3.19 -58.36 104.69
C ARG A 7 -1.82 -58.17 104.00
N LYS A 8 -1.46 -56.89 103.89
CA LYS A 8 -0.14 -56.33 103.58
C LYS A 8 0.95 -56.84 104.55
N LYS A 9 2.19 -56.92 104.06
CA LYS A 9 3.36 -56.34 104.73
C LYS A 9 4.22 -55.64 103.67
N SER A 10 4.33 -54.32 103.81
CA SER A 10 5.39 -53.50 103.21
C SER A 10 6.54 -53.40 104.20
N CYS A 11 7.76 -53.29 103.67
CA CYS A 11 8.94 -52.54 104.14
C CYS A 11 10.16 -53.19 103.48
N LEU A 12 11.26 -52.52 103.14
CA LEU A 12 11.64 -51.14 102.83
C LEU A 12 13.16 -51.29 102.62
N CYS A 13 13.73 -50.51 101.70
CA CYS A 13 15.15 -50.16 101.64
C CYS A 13 16.18 -51.29 101.39
N GLN A 14 17.35 -51.05 100.82
CA GLN A 14 17.87 -50.02 99.92
C GLN A 14 19.25 -50.58 99.51
N ASN A 15 19.52 -50.59 98.21
CA ASN A 15 20.74 -50.14 97.56
C ASN A 15 22.14 -50.51 98.15
N ILE A 16 23.06 -50.76 97.19
CA ILE A 16 24.50 -50.44 97.19
C ILE A 16 25.49 -51.63 97.20
N TYR A 17 26.23 -51.72 96.09
CA TYR A 17 27.52 -52.38 95.78
C TYR A 17 27.74 -53.87 96.08
N GLY A 18 27.76 -54.68 95.02
CA GLY A 18 28.61 -55.87 94.91
C GLY A 18 28.05 -57.17 95.49
N LEU A 19 27.98 -58.18 94.61
CA LEU A 19 28.06 -59.63 94.89
C LEU A 19 27.03 -60.28 95.84
N ASN A 20 26.72 -61.53 95.50
CA ASN A 20 26.07 -62.56 96.32
C ASN A 20 24.53 -62.40 96.43
N CYS A 21 23.74 -63.46 96.58
CA CYS A 21 24.00 -64.66 97.34
C CYS A 21 23.46 -65.92 96.65
N ILE A 22 24.39 -66.84 96.42
CA ILE A 22 24.19 -68.27 96.55
C ILE A 22 23.50 -68.51 97.91
N SER A 23 22.34 -69.16 97.91
CA SER A 23 21.76 -69.72 99.13
C SER A 23 21.78 -71.24 99.00
N ILE A 24 22.94 -71.79 99.34
CA ILE A 24 23.13 -73.16 99.79
C ILE A 24 22.72 -73.18 101.26
N CYS A 25 21.80 -74.05 101.64
CA CYS A 25 21.65 -74.47 103.03
C CYS A 25 21.55 -75.99 103.09
N LEU A 26 22.56 -76.58 103.74
CA LEU A 26 22.70 -77.99 104.10
C LEU A 26 22.12 -78.25 105.49
N ALA A 27 21.43 -79.38 105.62
CA ALA A 27 21.41 -80.31 106.77
C ALA A 27 20.75 -79.84 108.10
N PRO A 28 20.32 -80.74 109.03
CA PRO A 28 20.80 -82.12 109.24
C PRO A 28 19.73 -83.22 109.49
N ALA A 29 20.26 -84.42 109.75
CA ALA A 29 19.67 -85.75 109.80
C ALA A 29 18.93 -86.15 111.09
N GLU A 30 18.10 -87.20 110.99
CA GLU A 30 17.97 -88.34 111.94
C GLU A 30 17.13 -89.46 111.26
N PHE A 31 17.71 -90.63 110.93
CA PHE A 31 17.69 -91.93 111.66
C PHE A 31 16.27 -92.54 111.81
N LEU A 32 15.91 -93.71 111.26
CA LEU A 32 16.43 -95.09 111.48
C LEU A 32 15.96 -96.01 110.33
N SER A 33 16.88 -96.80 109.72
CA SER A 33 17.01 -98.29 109.86
C SER A 33 16.13 -99.05 108.86
N ASP A 34 16.53 -100.12 108.17
CA ASP A 34 17.52 -101.17 108.43
C ASP A 34 17.84 -101.93 107.11
N LYS A 35 19.00 -102.62 107.04
CA LYS A 35 19.33 -103.90 106.35
C LYS A 35 18.91 -104.09 104.87
N LYS A 36 19.64 -104.75 103.98
CA LYS A 36 20.82 -105.65 103.90
C LYS A 36 20.89 -105.88 102.37
N SER A 37 21.99 -106.04 101.66
CA SER A 37 23.01 -107.05 101.82
C SER A 37 23.93 -106.95 100.60
N ASN A 38 25.19 -107.25 100.88
CA ASN A 38 26.37 -107.33 100.05
C ASN A 38 26.31 -108.39 98.92
N SER A 39 27.07 -108.11 97.85
CA SER A 39 27.89 -109.04 97.03
C SER A 39 27.61 -109.10 95.52
N ARG A 40 28.43 -108.38 94.74
CA ARG A 40 29.26 -108.93 93.65
C ARG A 40 30.17 -107.83 93.06
N CYS A 41 31.35 -107.74 93.66
CA CYS A 41 32.45 -106.84 93.32
C CYS A 41 33.46 -107.58 92.43
N ARG A 42 33.53 -107.23 91.13
CA ARG A 42 34.73 -107.34 90.26
C ARG A 42 34.52 -106.83 88.83
N HIS A 43 33.29 -106.74 88.34
CA HIS A 43 33.00 -106.20 86.99
C HIS A 43 32.73 -104.68 86.95
N TYR A 44 32.34 -104.07 88.08
CA TYR A 44 31.91 -102.66 88.12
C TYR A 44 33.07 -101.64 88.02
N GLN A 45 34.31 -102.05 88.36
CA GLN A 45 35.47 -101.15 88.40
C GLN A 45 36.07 -100.90 87.00
N GLN A 46 36.01 -101.89 86.10
CA GLN A 46 36.29 -101.70 84.66
C GLN A 46 35.16 -100.92 83.98
N LEU A 47 33.91 -101.14 84.38
CA LEU A 47 32.76 -100.39 83.87
C LEU A 47 32.85 -98.90 84.20
N ALA A 48 33.29 -98.51 85.40
CA ALA A 48 33.38 -97.11 85.83
C ALA A 48 34.47 -96.30 85.10
N CYS A 49 35.66 -96.87 84.85
CA CYS A 49 36.70 -96.22 84.04
C CYS A 49 36.28 -96.10 82.57
N CYS A 50 35.66 -97.14 82.01
CA CYS A 50 35.14 -97.11 80.64
C CYS A 50 33.99 -96.12 80.49
N LEU A 51 33.12 -95.96 81.49
CA LEU A 51 32.03 -94.98 81.50
C LEU A 51 32.54 -93.54 81.62
N GLY A 52 33.58 -93.31 82.43
CA GLY A 52 34.21 -91.99 82.55
C GLY A 52 34.91 -91.54 81.27
N THR A 53 35.66 -92.44 80.62
CA THR A 53 36.27 -92.14 79.32
C THR A 53 35.23 -92.02 78.21
N LEU A 54 34.16 -92.82 78.24
CA LEU A 54 33.01 -92.64 77.35
C LEU A 54 32.36 -91.26 77.53
N CYS A 55 32.14 -90.81 78.77
CA CYS A 55 31.58 -89.48 79.02
C CYS A 55 32.47 -88.37 78.49
N ILE A 56 33.80 -88.45 78.66
CA ILE A 56 34.72 -87.43 78.13
C ILE A 56 34.74 -87.45 76.59
N ILE A 57 34.75 -88.63 75.96
CA ILE A 57 34.69 -88.77 74.51
C ILE A 57 33.36 -88.24 73.97
N LEU A 58 32.24 -88.53 74.65
CA LEU A 58 30.92 -88.03 74.29
C LEU A 58 30.83 -86.51 74.44
N VAL A 59 31.37 -85.93 75.51
CA VAL A 59 31.38 -84.48 75.71
C VAL A 59 32.26 -83.79 74.67
N LEU A 60 33.45 -84.32 74.37
CA LEU A 60 34.31 -83.79 73.31
C LEU A 60 33.67 -83.94 71.93
N GLY A 61 32.97 -85.05 71.68
CA GLY A 61 32.18 -85.26 70.47
C GLY A 61 31.04 -84.25 70.33
N ILE A 62 30.29 -84.00 71.42
CA ILE A 62 29.22 -82.99 71.44
C ILE A 62 29.78 -81.59 71.23
N ILE A 63 30.90 -81.24 71.86
CA ILE A 63 31.55 -79.94 71.68
C ILE A 63 32.04 -79.80 70.23
N ALA A 64 32.68 -80.82 69.65
CA ALA A 64 33.13 -80.81 68.26
C ALA A 64 31.97 -80.67 67.28
N VAL A 65 30.88 -81.40 67.49
CA VAL A 65 29.64 -81.30 66.69
C VAL A 65 28.99 -79.94 66.85
N SER A 66 28.95 -79.39 68.06
CA SER A 66 28.39 -78.07 68.33
C SER A 66 29.22 -76.96 67.67
N VAL A 67 30.55 -77.05 67.75
CA VAL A 67 31.47 -76.11 67.07
C VAL A 67 31.30 -76.22 65.56
N TYR A 68 31.27 -77.43 65.00
CA TYR A 68 31.07 -77.66 63.56
C TYR A 68 29.74 -77.07 63.06
N HIS A 69 28.64 -77.31 63.77
CA HIS A 69 27.34 -76.73 63.42
C HIS A 69 27.34 -75.20 63.53
N VAL A 70 27.94 -74.62 64.58
CA VAL A 70 28.04 -73.16 64.71
C VAL A 70 28.89 -72.55 63.61
N THR A 71 30.03 -73.15 63.25
CA THR A 71 30.89 -72.65 62.19
C THR A 71 30.26 -72.79 60.81
N SER A 72 29.60 -73.92 60.50
CA SER A 72 28.93 -74.12 59.21
C SER A 72 27.68 -73.25 59.05
N ILE A 73 26.91 -73.01 60.13
CA ILE A 73 25.79 -72.06 60.10
C ILE A 73 26.32 -70.64 59.91
N HIS A 74 27.41 -70.27 60.60
CA HIS A 74 28.01 -68.95 60.45
C HIS A 74 28.52 -68.69 59.02
N GLU A 75 29.11 -69.71 58.38
CA GLU A 75 29.60 -69.64 56.99
C GLU A 75 28.45 -69.49 55.97
N ILE A 76 27.30 -70.13 56.19
CA ILE A 76 26.09 -69.95 55.37
C ILE A 76 25.50 -68.55 55.56
N ASP A 77 25.32 -68.09 56.81
CA ASP A 77 24.82 -66.75 57.13
C ASP A 77 25.73 -65.64 56.56
N GLU A 78 27.05 -65.83 56.60
CA GLU A 78 28.02 -64.88 56.03
C GLU A 78 27.94 -64.82 54.50
N THR A 79 27.72 -65.97 53.84
CA THR A 79 27.57 -66.04 52.38
C THR A 79 26.30 -65.35 51.91
N GLU A 80 25.15 -65.61 52.55
CA GLU A 80 23.88 -64.92 52.24
C GLU A 80 23.97 -63.41 52.53
N LEU A 81 24.62 -63.02 53.63
CA LEU A 81 24.86 -61.62 53.96
C LEU A 81 25.72 -60.91 52.90
N ASN A 82 26.74 -61.59 52.37
CA ASN A 82 27.60 -61.03 51.32
C ASN A 82 26.85 -60.89 49.99
N GLN A 83 26.04 -61.88 49.60
CA GLN A 83 25.17 -61.77 48.41
C GLN A 83 24.13 -60.65 48.54
N LEU A 84 23.50 -60.50 49.71
CA LEU A 84 22.57 -59.40 49.99
C LEU A 84 23.26 -58.03 49.92
N LYS A 85 24.49 -57.92 50.42
CA LYS A 85 25.30 -56.69 50.26
C LYS A 85 25.59 -56.38 48.79
N GLU A 86 26.00 -57.36 47.99
CA GLU A 86 26.24 -57.17 46.56
C GLU A 86 24.97 -56.74 45.81
N ASN A 87 23.85 -57.40 46.08
CA ASN A 87 22.55 -57.05 45.52
C ASN A 87 22.14 -55.62 45.91
N GLN A 88 22.33 -55.23 47.18
CA GLN A 88 22.06 -53.86 47.63
C GLN A 88 22.94 -52.84 46.91
N THR A 89 24.23 -53.14 46.70
CA THR A 89 25.13 -52.24 45.96
C THR A 89 24.73 -52.11 44.48
N THR A 90 24.34 -53.21 43.84
CA THR A 90 23.86 -53.24 42.46
C THR A 90 22.56 -52.44 42.33
N LEU A 91 21.60 -52.67 43.23
CA LEU A 91 20.34 -51.93 43.27
C LEU A 91 20.57 -50.43 43.46
N ASN A 92 21.48 -50.06 44.37
CA ASN A 92 21.88 -48.66 44.58
C ASN A 92 22.50 -48.04 43.31
N ALA A 93 23.31 -48.79 42.57
CA ALA A 93 23.91 -48.33 41.31
C ALA A 93 22.85 -48.13 40.22
N VAL A 94 21.93 -49.08 40.05
CA VAL A 94 20.78 -48.96 39.13
C VAL A 94 19.92 -47.75 39.49
N ASN A 95 19.64 -47.53 40.78
CA ASN A 95 18.84 -46.40 41.24
C ASN A 95 19.52 -45.05 40.96
N ARG A 96 20.85 -44.96 41.12
CA ARG A 96 21.63 -43.77 40.71
C ARG A 96 21.54 -43.53 39.21
N ASN A 97 21.62 -44.58 38.39
CA ASN A 97 21.50 -44.46 36.93
C ASN A 97 20.10 -44.01 36.52
N LEU A 98 19.05 -44.57 37.11
CA LEU A 98 17.66 -44.14 36.90
C LEU A 98 17.47 -42.67 37.28
N THR A 99 18.05 -42.22 38.39
CA THR A 99 17.99 -40.81 38.80
C THR A 99 18.66 -39.89 37.79
N LYS A 100 19.84 -40.27 37.27
CA LYS A 100 20.53 -39.51 36.22
C LYS A 100 19.67 -39.42 34.95
N LEU A 101 19.09 -40.54 34.52
CA LEU A 101 18.24 -40.59 33.33
C LEU A 101 16.98 -39.74 33.50
N ASN A 102 16.33 -39.81 34.68
CA ASN A 102 15.16 -39.00 34.99
C ASN A 102 15.47 -37.50 34.96
N ASN A 103 16.59 -37.08 35.55
CA ASN A 103 17.01 -35.67 35.51
C ASN A 103 17.32 -35.21 34.09
N LYS A 104 17.94 -36.07 33.26
CA LYS A 104 18.21 -35.77 31.85
C LYS A 104 16.90 -35.65 31.06
N LEU A 105 15.97 -36.59 31.23
CA LEU A 105 14.64 -36.55 30.61
C LEU A 105 13.88 -35.27 31.00
N ASN A 106 13.94 -34.87 32.27
CA ASN A 106 13.31 -33.65 32.74
C ASN A 106 13.92 -32.40 32.09
N SER A 107 15.26 -32.35 31.97
CA SER A 107 15.95 -31.26 31.26
C SER A 107 15.53 -31.19 29.79
N ASP A 108 15.52 -32.33 29.09
CA ASP A 108 15.17 -32.38 27.67
C ASP A 108 13.69 -32.00 27.45
N ASN A 109 12.81 -32.36 28.39
CA ASN A 109 11.39 -31.95 28.35
C ASN A 109 11.21 -30.44 28.52
N GLU A 110 11.96 -29.80 29.41
CA GLU A 110 11.95 -28.34 29.56
C GLU A 110 12.52 -27.63 28.32
N ASP A 111 13.56 -28.19 27.68
CA ASP A 111 14.08 -27.70 26.40
C ASP A 111 13.05 -27.79 25.28
N LEU A 112 12.35 -28.92 25.17
CA LEU A 112 11.25 -29.11 24.22
C LEU A 112 10.13 -28.10 24.44
N LYS A 113 9.75 -27.84 25.70
CA LYS A 113 8.73 -26.85 26.06
C LYS A 113 9.13 -25.42 25.69
N ARG A 114 10.41 -25.06 25.89
CA ARG A 114 10.96 -23.77 25.45
C ARG A 114 10.92 -23.64 23.93
N ASN A 115 11.34 -24.68 23.21
CA ASN A 115 11.30 -24.71 21.75
C ASN A 115 9.86 -24.60 21.24
N GLN A 116 8.92 -25.35 21.81
CA GLN A 116 7.50 -25.27 21.46
C GLN A 116 6.96 -23.85 21.61
N THR A 117 7.25 -23.19 22.74
CA THR A 117 6.83 -21.80 22.98
C THR A 117 7.43 -20.83 21.95
N LYS A 118 8.71 -20.99 21.61
CA LYS A 118 9.39 -20.19 20.58
C LYS A 118 8.75 -20.38 19.21
N LEU A 119 8.44 -21.61 18.81
CA LEU A 119 7.76 -21.90 17.55
C LEU A 119 6.35 -21.30 17.54
N THR A 120 5.59 -21.36 18.63
CA THR A 120 4.26 -20.74 18.74
C THR A 120 4.34 -19.22 18.55
N LEU A 121 5.34 -18.56 19.16
CA LEU A 121 5.55 -17.12 18.97
C LEU A 121 5.89 -16.78 17.51
N GLN A 122 6.75 -17.57 16.87
CA GLN A 122 7.09 -17.38 15.46
C GLN A 122 5.86 -17.58 14.55
N MET A 123 5.03 -18.59 14.83
CA MET A 123 3.80 -18.85 14.08
C MET A 123 2.83 -17.66 14.21
N ASN A 124 2.61 -17.17 15.42
CA ASN A 124 1.73 -16.02 15.66
C ASN A 124 2.21 -14.76 14.92
N ASN A 125 3.53 -14.49 14.94
CA ASN A 125 4.10 -13.37 14.18
C ASN A 125 3.90 -13.55 12.67
N LEU A 126 4.10 -14.76 12.15
CA LEU A 126 3.86 -15.06 10.73
C LEU A 126 2.39 -14.89 10.35
N THR A 127 1.46 -15.34 11.19
CA THR A 127 0.01 -15.12 10.98
C THR A 127 -0.32 -13.63 10.90
N GLN A 128 0.25 -12.80 11.77
CA GLN A 128 0.06 -11.35 11.71
C GLN A 128 0.57 -10.76 10.38
N VAL A 129 1.77 -11.15 9.94
CA VAL A 129 2.33 -10.70 8.65
C VAL A 129 1.43 -11.10 7.48
N ILE A 130 0.92 -12.34 7.48
CA ILE A 130 0.01 -12.82 6.42
C ILE A 130 -1.27 -11.97 6.37
N THR A 131 -1.91 -11.70 7.51
CA THR A 131 -3.15 -10.90 7.51
C THR A 131 -2.93 -9.46 7.02
N VAL A 132 -1.77 -8.86 7.33
CA VAL A 132 -1.40 -7.54 6.81
C VAL A 132 -1.19 -7.57 5.30
N LEU A 133 -0.50 -8.61 4.79
CA LEU A 133 -0.29 -8.78 3.36
C LEU A 133 -1.60 -9.00 2.60
N GLU A 134 -2.52 -9.80 3.14
CA GLU A 134 -3.86 -10.01 2.55
C GLU A 134 -4.64 -8.70 2.44
N LYS A 135 -4.59 -7.86 3.50
CA LYS A 135 -5.20 -6.53 3.47
C LYS A 135 -4.57 -5.62 2.41
N ASN A 136 -3.24 -5.66 2.27
CA ASN A 136 -2.55 -4.86 1.25
C ASN A 136 -2.91 -5.32 -0.17
N VAL A 137 -2.97 -6.65 -0.41
CA VAL A 137 -3.36 -7.21 -1.72
C VAL A 137 -4.78 -6.82 -2.09
N THR A 138 -5.73 -6.92 -1.15
CA THR A 138 -7.12 -6.53 -1.40
C THR A 138 -7.25 -5.03 -1.69
N ASN A 139 -6.55 -4.17 -0.94
CA ASN A 139 -6.52 -2.73 -1.19
C ASN A 139 -5.94 -2.40 -2.58
N LEU A 140 -4.79 -2.98 -2.92
CA LEU A 140 -4.15 -2.79 -4.24
C LEU A 140 -5.02 -3.32 -5.39
N THR A 141 -5.78 -4.39 -5.16
CA THR A 141 -6.70 -4.94 -6.16
C THR A 141 -7.85 -3.98 -6.43
N ALA A 142 -8.43 -3.39 -5.38
CA ALA A 142 -9.50 -2.39 -5.50
C ALA A 142 -9.00 -1.12 -6.22
N GLU A 143 -7.79 -0.64 -5.89
CA GLU A 143 -7.19 0.52 -6.54
C GLU A 143 -6.94 0.26 -8.03
N ASN A 144 -6.43 -0.92 -8.40
CA ASN A 144 -6.23 -1.30 -9.80
C ASN A 144 -7.55 -1.39 -10.58
N GLN A 145 -8.62 -1.89 -9.96
CA GLN A 145 -9.95 -1.92 -10.60
C GLN A 145 -10.48 -0.49 -10.85
N ASN A 146 -10.30 0.40 -9.87
CA ASN A 146 -10.68 1.81 -10.02
C ASN A 146 -9.90 2.50 -11.14
N LEU A 147 -8.57 2.28 -11.20
CA LEU A 147 -7.74 2.82 -12.28
C LEU A 147 -8.16 2.29 -13.66
N ARG A 148 -8.54 1.00 -13.75
CA ARG A 148 -9.04 0.44 -15.01
C ARG A 148 -10.32 1.12 -15.48
N GLY A 149 -11.28 1.35 -14.57
CA GLY A 149 -12.52 2.06 -14.89
C GLY A 149 -12.26 3.49 -15.39
N LYS A 150 -11.37 4.23 -14.72
CA LYS A 150 -10.97 5.57 -15.18
C LYS A 150 -10.32 5.55 -16.56
N ASN A 151 -9.52 4.53 -16.86
CA ASN A 151 -8.86 4.41 -18.15
C ASN A 151 -9.88 4.11 -19.29
N GLU A 152 -10.91 3.31 -19.01
CA GLU A 152 -12.00 3.06 -19.96
C GLU A 152 -12.82 4.33 -20.23
N GLU A 153 -13.11 5.13 -19.20
CA GLU A 153 -13.79 6.42 -19.32
C GLU A 153 -12.98 7.42 -20.16
N LEU A 154 -11.67 7.53 -19.89
CA LEU A 154 -10.77 8.40 -20.65
C LEU A 154 -10.67 8.00 -22.12
N GLU A 155 -10.64 6.70 -22.44
CA GLU A 155 -10.63 6.26 -23.84
C GLU A 155 -11.96 6.55 -24.55
N ALA A 156 -13.10 6.47 -23.85
CA ALA A 156 -14.39 6.85 -24.41
C ALA A 156 -14.46 8.36 -24.70
N GLU A 157 -13.97 9.20 -23.77
CA GLU A 157 -13.91 10.66 -23.95
C GLU A 157 -12.99 11.05 -25.12
N LYS A 158 -11.81 10.42 -25.21
CA LYS A 158 -10.86 10.62 -26.31
C LYS A 158 -11.47 10.28 -27.66
N LYS A 159 -12.24 9.19 -27.75
CA LYS A 159 -12.97 8.84 -28.98
C LYS A 159 -14.01 9.91 -29.32
N ASN A 160 -14.82 10.34 -28.36
CA ASN A 160 -15.82 11.40 -28.56
C ASN A 160 -15.19 12.71 -29.05
N LEU A 161 -14.06 13.12 -28.46
CA LEU A 161 -13.33 14.31 -28.90
C LEU A 161 -12.77 14.16 -30.32
N THR A 162 -12.27 12.98 -30.67
CA THR A 162 -11.76 12.69 -32.02
C THR A 162 -12.88 12.80 -33.06
N ASP A 163 -14.05 12.25 -32.77
CA ASP A 163 -15.22 12.31 -33.66
C ASP A 163 -15.70 13.76 -33.86
N GLN A 164 -15.69 14.58 -32.80
CA GLN A 164 -16.00 16.01 -32.90
C GLN A 164 -15.00 16.75 -33.80
N ILE A 165 -13.69 16.50 -33.63
CA ILE A 165 -12.65 17.11 -34.47
C ILE A 165 -12.84 16.71 -35.94
N GLN A 166 -13.13 15.43 -36.21
CA GLN A 166 -13.34 14.95 -37.57
C GLN A 166 -14.58 15.58 -38.23
N ASN A 167 -15.67 15.73 -37.48
CA ASN A 167 -16.88 16.38 -37.96
C ASN A 167 -16.61 17.85 -38.31
N MET A 168 -16.02 18.61 -37.38
CA MET A 168 -15.66 20.03 -37.63
C MET A 168 -14.74 20.19 -38.83
N THR A 169 -13.75 19.30 -38.98
CA THR A 169 -12.82 19.30 -40.11
C THR A 169 -13.55 19.07 -41.43
N THR A 170 -14.50 18.14 -41.45
CA THR A 170 -15.32 17.83 -42.64
C THR A 170 -16.17 19.04 -43.02
N SER A 171 -16.91 19.63 -42.06
CA SER A 171 -17.71 20.84 -42.31
C SER A 171 -16.86 22.02 -42.77
N TRP A 172 -15.64 22.19 -42.23
CA TRP A 172 -14.72 23.24 -42.66
C TRP A 172 -14.24 23.03 -44.09
N ASN A 173 -13.90 21.80 -44.46
CA ASN A 173 -13.50 21.45 -45.82
C ASN A 173 -14.63 21.70 -46.83
N GLU A 174 -15.85 21.27 -46.53
CA GLU A 174 -17.03 21.52 -47.36
C GLU A 174 -17.26 23.01 -47.55
N LEU A 175 -17.22 23.79 -46.46
CA LEU A 175 -17.40 25.23 -46.51
C LEU A 175 -16.33 25.91 -47.36
N ASN A 176 -15.08 25.48 -47.27
CA ASN A 176 -13.98 26.03 -48.07
C ASN A 176 -14.12 25.71 -49.55
N VAL A 177 -14.51 24.47 -49.90
CA VAL A 177 -14.79 24.08 -51.28
C VAL A 177 -15.93 24.93 -51.84
N SER A 178 -17.02 25.10 -51.11
CA SER A 178 -18.12 25.99 -51.51
C SER A 178 -17.68 27.44 -51.67
N ARG A 179 -16.83 27.97 -50.78
CA ARG A 179 -16.33 29.35 -50.86
C ARG A 179 -15.41 29.56 -52.06
N ALA A 180 -14.56 28.59 -52.37
CA ALA A 180 -13.70 28.61 -53.55
C ALA A 180 -14.54 28.57 -54.83
N GLN A 181 -15.54 27.68 -54.89
CA GLN A 181 -16.45 27.56 -56.02
C GLN A 181 -17.23 28.86 -56.26
N TRP A 182 -17.77 29.48 -55.21
CA TRP A 182 -18.45 30.79 -55.30
C TRP A 182 -17.52 31.88 -55.83
N SER A 183 -16.28 31.90 -55.35
CA SER A 183 -15.28 32.88 -55.81
C SER A 183 -14.99 32.70 -57.31
N ILE A 184 -14.81 31.46 -57.76
CA ILE A 184 -14.61 31.15 -59.18
C ILE A 184 -15.81 31.58 -60.01
N ASP A 185 -17.03 31.24 -59.61
CA ASP A 185 -18.23 31.54 -60.42
C ASP A 185 -18.52 33.05 -60.47
N ALA A 186 -18.13 33.80 -59.43
CA ALA A 186 -18.29 35.24 -59.41
C ALA A 186 -17.32 35.98 -60.34
N TYR A 187 -16.07 35.52 -60.48
CA TYR A 187 -15.09 36.11 -61.41
C TYR A 187 -15.09 35.47 -62.80
N CYS A 188 -15.50 34.22 -62.89
CA CYS A 188 -15.47 33.41 -64.10
C CYS A 188 -16.84 32.74 -64.32
N PRO A 189 -17.89 33.53 -64.61
CA PRO A 189 -19.21 32.99 -64.91
C PRO A 189 -19.18 32.07 -66.13
N LYS A 190 -20.05 31.05 -66.11
CA LYS A 190 -20.27 30.16 -67.26
C LYS A 190 -21.36 30.74 -68.17
N THR A 191 -21.03 30.95 -69.43
CA THR A 191 -21.96 31.35 -70.49
C THR A 191 -21.85 30.36 -71.65
N ASN A 192 -22.94 29.69 -72.01
CA ASN A 192 -22.97 28.66 -73.07
C ASN A 192 -21.88 27.57 -72.92
N ASN A 193 -21.72 27.02 -71.71
CA ASN A 193 -20.67 26.04 -71.36
C ASN A 193 -19.21 26.52 -71.46
N ASN A 194 -18.97 27.78 -71.86
CA ASN A 194 -17.64 28.38 -71.82
C ASN A 194 -17.49 29.26 -70.57
N ARG A 195 -16.35 29.17 -69.89
CA ARG A 195 -16.05 29.98 -68.71
C ARG A 195 -15.26 31.21 -69.16
N MET A 196 -15.83 32.40 -69.00
CA MET A 196 -15.15 33.65 -69.33
C MET A 196 -14.84 34.40 -68.03
N CYS A 197 -13.56 34.60 -67.77
CA CYS A 197 -13.11 35.32 -66.58
C CYS A 197 -13.03 36.82 -66.83
N VAL A 198 -13.45 37.60 -65.85
CA VAL A 198 -13.36 39.06 -65.83
C VAL A 198 -12.49 39.51 -64.67
N VAL A 199 -11.78 40.62 -64.85
CA VAL A 199 -10.87 41.19 -63.82
C VAL A 199 -11.65 41.57 -62.55
N CYS A 200 -12.87 42.09 -62.72
CA CYS A 200 -13.76 42.50 -61.65
C CYS A 200 -15.19 42.00 -61.90
N GLN A 201 -15.89 41.66 -60.80
CA GLN A 201 -17.29 41.26 -60.84
C GLN A 201 -18.17 42.38 -61.40
N THR A 202 -19.31 42.03 -62.01
CA THR A 202 -20.29 43.00 -62.52
C THR A 202 -20.67 44.04 -61.45
N GLY A 203 -20.66 45.32 -61.82
CA GLY A 203 -20.92 46.43 -60.91
C GLY A 203 -19.70 46.94 -60.12
N TRP A 204 -18.52 46.33 -60.32
CA TRP A 204 -17.25 46.81 -59.76
C TRP A 204 -16.36 47.41 -60.84
N LEU A 205 -15.77 48.56 -60.54
CA LEU A 205 -14.86 49.27 -61.44
C LEU A 205 -13.42 48.73 -61.27
N PRO A 206 -12.76 48.24 -62.34
CA PRO A 206 -11.37 47.83 -62.28
C PRO A 206 -10.44 49.04 -62.26
N PHE A 207 -9.50 49.05 -61.32
CA PHE A 207 -8.40 50.02 -61.33
C PHE A 207 -7.14 49.42 -60.68
N GLN A 208 -6.05 49.37 -61.46
CA GLN A 208 -4.82 48.68 -61.08
C GLN A 208 -5.10 47.24 -60.60
N SER A 209 -4.62 46.87 -59.41
CA SER A 209 -4.82 45.54 -58.82
C SER A 209 -6.08 45.42 -57.94
N GLY A 210 -7.02 46.37 -58.06
CA GLY A 210 -8.24 46.42 -57.26
C GLY A 210 -9.53 46.54 -58.08
N CYS A 211 -10.61 46.09 -57.47
CA CYS A 211 -11.99 46.30 -57.91
C CYS A 211 -12.69 47.21 -56.90
N TYR A 212 -13.41 48.23 -57.36
CA TYR A 212 -14.05 49.24 -56.51
C TYR A 212 -15.56 49.27 -56.72
N ALA A 213 -16.33 49.29 -55.63
CA ALA A 213 -17.77 49.53 -55.66
C ALA A 213 -18.05 50.90 -55.06
N ILE A 214 -18.60 51.81 -55.87
CA ILE A 214 -18.98 53.16 -55.48
C ILE A 214 -20.44 53.13 -55.06
N ASN A 215 -20.72 53.20 -53.75
CA ASN A 215 -22.07 53.06 -53.22
C ASN A 215 -22.69 54.44 -53.01
N ASN A 216 -23.71 54.75 -53.82
CA ASN A 216 -24.36 56.06 -53.90
C ASN A 216 -25.82 56.04 -53.43
N PRO A 217 -26.12 55.60 -52.19
CA PRO A 217 -27.49 55.55 -51.71
C PRO A 217 -28.08 56.96 -51.49
N LYS A 218 -29.40 57.01 -51.31
CA LYS A 218 -30.11 58.23 -50.89
C LYS A 218 -29.67 58.62 -49.47
N ALA A 219 -29.86 59.88 -49.09
CA ALA A 219 -29.42 60.40 -47.79
C ALA A 219 -29.94 59.56 -46.60
N SER A 220 -31.19 59.08 -46.65
CA SER A 220 -31.81 58.24 -45.62
C SER A 220 -31.22 56.83 -45.49
N GLU A 221 -30.42 56.40 -46.48
CA GLU A 221 -29.83 55.06 -46.59
C GLU A 221 -28.31 55.08 -46.44
N GLN A 222 -27.73 56.27 -46.24
CA GLN A 222 -26.32 56.43 -45.93
C GLN A 222 -25.98 55.76 -44.59
N LYS A 223 -24.72 55.35 -44.44
CA LYS A 223 -24.29 54.52 -43.32
C LYS A 223 -23.23 55.22 -42.49
N THR A 224 -23.19 54.88 -41.20
CA THR A 224 -22.02 55.15 -40.37
C THR A 224 -20.79 54.45 -40.93
N TRP A 225 -19.59 54.85 -40.52
CA TRP A 225 -18.36 54.20 -41.01
C TRP A 225 -18.39 52.69 -40.77
N LYS A 226 -18.84 52.27 -39.57
CA LYS A 226 -18.96 50.85 -39.23
C LYS A 226 -20.02 50.14 -40.07
N GLY A 227 -21.18 50.77 -40.29
CA GLY A 227 -22.23 50.19 -41.13
C GLY A 227 -21.79 50.05 -42.60
N ALA A 228 -21.02 51.01 -43.11
CA ALA A 228 -20.43 50.93 -44.44
C ALA A 228 -19.37 49.82 -44.53
N GLN A 229 -18.55 49.66 -43.47
CA GLN A 229 -17.61 48.55 -43.39
C GLN A 229 -18.32 47.19 -43.42
N ASP A 230 -19.39 47.04 -42.64
CA ASP A 230 -20.18 45.79 -42.59
C ASP A 230 -20.81 45.47 -43.95
N ASP A 231 -21.28 46.50 -44.66
CA ASP A 231 -21.79 46.37 -46.02
C ASP A 231 -20.71 45.89 -47.02
N CYS A 232 -19.49 46.43 -46.93
CA CYS A 232 -18.37 45.97 -47.76
C CYS A 232 -17.94 44.52 -47.40
N ILE A 233 -17.88 44.18 -46.11
CA ILE A 233 -17.55 42.83 -45.63
C ILE A 233 -18.58 41.82 -46.16
N GLY A 234 -19.87 42.18 -46.14
CA GLY A 234 -20.94 41.36 -46.73
C GLY A 234 -20.78 41.09 -48.22
N LYS A 235 -20.03 41.95 -48.95
CA LYS A 235 -19.70 41.79 -50.38
C LYS A 235 -18.34 41.11 -50.64
N ILE A 236 -17.76 40.46 -49.62
CA ILE A 236 -16.43 39.84 -49.66
C ILE A 236 -15.37 40.88 -50.09
N SER A 237 -15.42 42.03 -49.45
CA SER A 237 -14.54 43.19 -49.66
C SER A 237 -14.34 43.93 -48.34
N ASP A 238 -13.68 45.08 -48.36
CA ASP A 238 -13.65 46.00 -47.22
C ASP A 238 -13.73 47.44 -47.73
N LEU A 239 -13.81 48.43 -46.84
CA LEU A 239 -13.68 49.83 -47.23
C LEU A 239 -12.32 50.08 -47.91
N ALA A 240 -12.29 51.01 -48.86
CA ALA A 240 -11.12 51.20 -49.70
C ALA A 240 -9.85 51.60 -48.93
N VAL A 241 -8.80 50.80 -49.08
CA VAL A 241 -7.44 51.11 -48.60
C VAL A 241 -6.60 51.69 -49.73
N VAL A 242 -6.10 52.91 -49.52
CA VAL A 242 -5.36 53.68 -50.52
C VAL A 242 -3.87 53.53 -50.33
N ASN A 243 -3.17 53.02 -51.35
CA ASN A 243 -1.75 52.64 -51.26
C ASN A 243 -0.78 53.71 -51.76
N ASN A 244 -1.20 54.53 -52.71
CA ASN A 244 -0.33 55.51 -53.38
C ASN A 244 -1.14 56.72 -53.86
N GLU A 245 -0.45 57.74 -54.40
CA GLU A 245 -1.11 58.97 -54.85
C GLU A 245 -2.04 58.73 -56.04
N THR A 246 -1.67 57.84 -56.95
CA THR A 246 -2.48 57.46 -58.11
C THR A 246 -3.82 56.86 -57.68
N GLU A 247 -3.81 56.01 -56.66
CA GLU A 247 -5.02 55.44 -56.09
C GLU A 247 -5.83 56.48 -55.32
N LYS A 248 -5.18 57.40 -54.62
CA LYS A 248 -5.85 58.52 -53.95
C LYS A 248 -6.59 59.41 -54.95
N SER A 249 -5.97 59.74 -56.09
CA SER A 249 -6.62 60.47 -57.18
C SER A 249 -7.83 59.71 -57.72
N TYR A 250 -7.69 58.41 -57.99
CA TYR A 250 -8.81 57.59 -58.46
C TYR A 250 -9.99 57.57 -57.50
N ILE A 251 -9.73 57.45 -56.19
CA ILE A 251 -10.77 57.52 -55.15
C ILE A 251 -11.43 58.90 -55.10
N SER A 252 -10.64 59.98 -55.24
CA SER A 252 -11.15 61.36 -55.32
C SER A 252 -12.04 61.57 -56.54
N ASP A 253 -11.65 61.08 -57.72
CA ASP A 253 -12.40 61.24 -58.97
C ASP A 253 -13.75 60.50 -58.96
N ASN A 254 -13.85 59.43 -58.17
CA ASN A 254 -15.08 58.67 -57.96
C ASN A 254 -15.88 59.12 -56.71
N SER A 255 -15.42 60.18 -56.03
CA SER A 255 -16.17 60.82 -54.94
C SER A 255 -17.11 61.89 -55.50
N TRP A 256 -18.01 62.43 -54.67
CA TRP A 256 -18.83 63.60 -55.00
C TRP A 256 -18.22 64.87 -54.40
N ASP A 257 -18.53 66.01 -55.02
CA ASP A 257 -18.11 67.31 -54.54
C ASP A 257 -18.81 67.70 -53.21
N SER A 258 -18.26 68.71 -52.54
CA SER A 258 -18.74 69.15 -51.22
C SER A 258 -19.94 70.10 -51.25
N SER A 259 -20.58 70.34 -52.41
CA SER A 259 -21.67 71.33 -52.50
C SER A 259 -23.00 70.84 -51.91
N GLY A 260 -23.03 69.61 -51.37
CA GLY A 260 -24.09 69.08 -50.51
C GLY A 260 -23.84 67.62 -50.11
N ASN A 261 -24.29 67.25 -48.90
CA ASN A 261 -24.18 65.95 -48.22
C ASN A 261 -22.96 65.10 -48.57
N ASN A 262 -21.92 65.24 -47.74
CA ASN A 262 -21.16 64.13 -47.14
C ASN A 262 -20.40 63.21 -48.13
N GLY A 263 -19.07 63.17 -47.97
CA GLY A 263 -18.14 62.47 -48.85
C GLY A 263 -18.29 60.95 -48.82
N TYR A 264 -17.22 60.24 -49.14
CA TYR A 264 -17.22 58.78 -49.21
C TYR A 264 -16.36 58.20 -48.12
N TRP A 265 -16.94 57.38 -47.25
CA TRP A 265 -16.17 56.55 -46.34
C TRP A 265 -15.14 55.73 -47.11
N ILE A 266 -13.90 55.83 -46.63
CA ILE A 266 -12.77 54.98 -47.01
C ILE A 266 -12.29 54.23 -45.78
N GLY A 267 -11.41 53.26 -45.98
CA GLY A 267 -10.99 52.32 -44.94
C GLY A 267 -10.05 52.91 -43.90
N LEU A 268 -10.04 54.23 -43.68
CA LEU A 268 -9.13 54.89 -42.75
C LEU A 268 -9.91 55.43 -41.54
N ARG A 269 -9.44 55.08 -40.33
CA ARG A 269 -9.99 55.55 -39.06
C ARG A 269 -8.90 55.77 -38.01
N VAL A 270 -9.21 56.54 -36.98
CA VAL A 270 -8.34 56.62 -35.81
C VAL A 270 -8.58 55.39 -34.94
N LYS A 271 -7.48 54.69 -34.60
CA LYS A 271 -7.46 53.58 -33.65
C LYS A 271 -6.14 53.57 -32.90
N ASP A 272 -6.21 53.48 -31.58
CA ASP A 272 -5.05 53.55 -30.68
C ASP A 272 -4.24 54.85 -30.90
N GLY A 273 -4.94 55.98 -31.01
CA GLY A 273 -4.34 57.30 -31.24
C GLY A 273 -3.67 57.51 -32.60
N ASN A 274 -3.83 56.59 -33.56
CA ASN A 274 -3.18 56.64 -34.87
C ASN A 274 -4.17 56.42 -36.02
N TRP A 275 -3.91 57.05 -37.17
CA TRP A 275 -4.63 56.76 -38.41
C TRP A 275 -4.26 55.37 -38.95
N LYS A 276 -5.21 54.45 -38.94
CA LYS A 276 -5.05 53.06 -39.37
C LYS A 276 -6.04 52.70 -40.48
N TRP A 277 -5.52 52.02 -41.49
CA TRP A 277 -6.32 51.39 -42.53
C TRP A 277 -7.03 50.14 -41.99
N VAL A 278 -8.12 49.72 -42.63
CA VAL A 278 -8.87 48.49 -42.28
C VAL A 278 -8.03 47.22 -42.41
N ASP A 279 -6.97 47.25 -43.21
CA ASP A 279 -5.99 46.16 -43.33
C ASP A 279 -4.90 46.15 -42.22
N GLY A 280 -5.01 47.07 -41.25
CA GLY A 280 -4.14 47.16 -40.08
C GLY A 280 -2.91 48.02 -40.25
N ARG A 281 -2.59 48.49 -41.47
CA ARG A 281 -1.41 49.36 -41.69
C ARG A 281 -1.67 50.77 -41.18
N ASN A 282 -0.64 51.40 -40.61
CA ASN A 282 -0.68 52.84 -40.29
C ASN A 282 -0.62 53.67 -41.57
N LEU A 283 -1.23 54.85 -41.56
CA LEU A 283 -1.06 55.84 -42.62
C LEU A 283 0.39 56.33 -42.65
N THR A 284 1.07 56.16 -43.78
CA THR A 284 2.48 56.58 -43.96
C THR A 284 2.62 58.04 -44.36
N LYS A 285 1.64 58.59 -45.08
CA LYS A 285 1.64 59.98 -45.56
C LYS A 285 0.65 60.82 -44.73
N SER A 286 1.09 61.34 -43.59
CA SER A 286 0.25 62.17 -42.71
C SER A 286 -0.37 63.37 -43.42
N ALA A 287 0.31 63.95 -44.41
CA ALA A 287 -0.20 65.05 -45.24
C ALA A 287 -1.48 64.72 -46.03
N TRP A 288 -1.87 63.44 -46.14
CA TRP A 288 -3.12 63.05 -46.81
C TRP A 288 -4.37 63.41 -46.04
N ILE A 289 -4.29 63.52 -44.71
CA ILE A 289 -5.41 63.88 -43.85
C ILE A 289 -4.95 64.94 -42.85
N PRO A 290 -5.27 66.23 -43.10
CA PRO A 290 -4.88 67.30 -42.19
C PRO A 290 -5.54 67.14 -40.81
N GLY A 291 -4.80 67.47 -39.76
CA GLY A 291 -5.28 67.44 -38.37
C GLY A 291 -4.74 66.25 -37.56
N SER A 292 -4.75 66.41 -36.23
CA SER A 292 -4.27 65.39 -35.30
C SER A 292 -5.31 64.26 -35.15
N PRO A 293 -4.87 62.98 -35.10
CA PRO A 293 -5.76 61.86 -34.89
C PRO A 293 -6.48 62.00 -33.54
N THR A 294 -7.82 61.96 -33.57
CA THR A 294 -8.67 61.98 -32.38
C THR A 294 -9.57 60.74 -32.40
N ASP A 295 -9.68 60.03 -31.28
CA ASP A 295 -10.51 58.83 -31.21
C ASP A 295 -11.98 59.13 -31.59
N GLY A 296 -12.61 58.20 -32.29
CA GLY A 296 -13.95 58.40 -32.85
C GLY A 296 -13.99 59.13 -34.20
N GLN A 297 -12.83 59.50 -34.77
CA GLN A 297 -12.74 60.06 -36.11
C GLN A 297 -12.44 59.03 -37.20
N CYS A 298 -13.09 59.22 -38.34
CA CYS A 298 -12.99 58.41 -39.53
C CYS A 298 -12.76 59.29 -40.76
N ALA A 299 -12.17 58.73 -41.82
CA ALA A 299 -11.86 59.49 -43.02
C ALA A 299 -12.92 59.34 -44.11
N ILE A 300 -13.30 60.47 -44.70
CA ILE A 300 -14.02 60.52 -45.97
C ILE A 300 -13.12 61.03 -47.08
N SER A 301 -13.35 60.56 -48.30
CA SER A 301 -12.85 61.16 -49.53
C SER A 301 -13.84 62.18 -50.07
N VAL A 302 -13.34 63.35 -50.47
CA VAL A 302 -14.11 64.44 -51.07
C VAL A 302 -13.42 64.90 -52.34
N THR A 303 -14.17 64.98 -53.44
CA THR A 303 -13.62 65.35 -54.75
C THR A 303 -12.93 66.70 -54.68
N ASN A 304 -11.73 66.78 -55.26
CA ASN A 304 -10.89 67.98 -55.32
C ASN A 304 -10.43 68.54 -53.96
N GLN A 305 -10.73 67.86 -52.85
CA GLN A 305 -10.36 68.30 -51.49
C GLN A 305 -9.54 67.26 -50.72
N GLY A 306 -9.43 66.03 -51.24
CA GLY A 306 -8.67 64.96 -50.61
C GLY A 306 -9.42 64.32 -49.45
N PHE A 307 -8.69 63.84 -48.45
CA PHE A 307 -9.29 63.17 -47.29
C PHE A 307 -9.59 64.15 -46.17
N LYS A 308 -10.77 64.01 -45.57
CA LYS A 308 -11.20 64.79 -44.40
C LYS A 308 -11.48 63.88 -43.24
N SER A 309 -11.13 64.37 -42.04
CA SER A 309 -11.50 63.74 -40.78
C SER A 309 -12.88 64.21 -40.35
N VAL A 310 -13.78 63.27 -40.06
CA VAL A 310 -15.17 63.52 -39.63
C VAL A 310 -15.55 62.51 -38.54
N SER A 311 -16.66 62.71 -37.83
CA SER A 311 -17.10 61.76 -36.82
C SER A 311 -17.51 60.43 -37.46
N CYS A 312 -17.02 59.29 -36.95
CA CYS A 312 -17.40 57.96 -37.45
C CYS A 312 -18.91 57.67 -37.38
N SER A 313 -19.66 58.42 -36.57
CA SER A 313 -21.11 58.32 -36.42
C SER A 313 -21.89 59.05 -37.51
N GLU A 314 -21.24 59.87 -38.34
CA GLU A 314 -21.89 60.54 -39.46
C GLU A 314 -22.36 59.53 -40.50
N GLN A 315 -23.41 59.88 -41.23
CA GLN A 315 -23.87 59.07 -42.35
C GLN A 315 -23.26 59.63 -43.64
N ASN A 316 -22.56 58.76 -44.38
CA ASN A 316 -21.91 59.12 -45.63
C ASN A 316 -22.13 58.00 -46.66
N ARG A 317 -21.79 58.29 -47.92
CA ARG A 317 -21.60 57.28 -48.97
C ARG A 317 -20.33 56.49 -48.68
N TRP A 318 -20.06 55.42 -49.43
CA TRP A 318 -18.86 54.61 -49.16
C TRP A 318 -18.31 53.93 -50.39
N ILE A 319 -17.00 53.69 -50.37
CA ILE A 319 -16.30 52.98 -51.42
C ILE A 319 -15.74 51.67 -50.84
N CYS A 320 -16.20 50.55 -51.40
CA CYS A 320 -15.61 49.25 -51.11
C CYS A 320 -14.49 48.95 -52.09
N LYS A 321 -13.49 48.18 -51.65
CA LYS A 321 -12.38 47.66 -52.45
C LYS A 321 -12.15 46.19 -52.17
N LYS A 322 -11.87 45.42 -53.21
CA LYS A 322 -11.30 44.07 -53.14
C LYS A 322 -10.23 43.88 -54.19
N LYS A 323 -9.44 42.81 -54.08
CA LYS A 323 -8.41 42.47 -55.07
C LYS A 323 -9.05 42.08 -56.40
N ALA A 324 -8.46 42.56 -57.49
CA ALA A 324 -8.80 42.12 -58.84
C ALA A 324 -8.28 40.70 -59.12
N LEU A 325 -8.94 39.98 -60.01
CA LEU A 325 -8.42 38.71 -60.50
C LEU A 325 -7.17 38.96 -61.34
N THR A 326 -6.10 38.23 -61.07
CA THR A 326 -4.93 38.17 -61.96
C THR A 326 -5.27 37.15 -63.03
N LEU A 327 -5.50 37.62 -64.26
CA LEU A 327 -5.84 36.79 -65.41
C LEU A 327 -4.60 36.18 -66.06
#